data_AF-A0A151TYZ4-F1
#
_entry.id   AF-A0A151TYZ4-F1
#
_cell.length_a   1.000
_cell.length_b   1.000
_cell.length_c   1.000
_cell.angle_alpha   90.00
_cell.angle_beta   90.00
_cell.angle_gamma   90.00
#
_symmetry.space_group_name_H-M   'P 1'
#
loop_
_entity.id
_entity.type
_entity.pdbx_description
1 polymer ?
#
loop_
_entity_poly.entity_id
_entity_poly.type
_entity_poly.pdbx_seq_one_letter_code
_entity_poly.pdbx_strand_id
1 'polypeptide(L)'
;VWRIKIPPKVQIFTWRLFLNALPTKDQLMNRNVAVHIDQRLCPFCNEEPETIQHVFFTCTYVDKVWKKWIQLMRSPTPLCHNAFSNFSAPPSIISSKVQTERWWVLWVAMCWCTWKMRNQCVF
;
A
#
# COMPACT_ATOMS: atom_id res chain seq x y z
N VAL A 1 -12.59 4.60 -5.73
CA VAL A 1 -12.36 3.14 -5.82
C VAL A 1 -13.26 2.46 -6.85
N TRP A 2 -14.58 2.51 -6.70
CA TRP A 2 -15.54 1.74 -7.54
C TRP A 2 -15.55 2.08 -9.04
N ARG A 3 -15.05 3.25 -9.43
CA ARG A 3 -14.93 3.66 -10.84
C ARG A 3 -13.67 3.13 -11.54
N ILE A 4 -12.72 2.58 -10.79
CA ILE A 4 -11.46 2.07 -11.35
C ILE A 4 -11.73 0.70 -11.97
N LYS A 5 -11.27 0.48 -13.21
CA LYS A 5 -11.39 -0.79 -13.95
C LYS A 5 -10.40 -1.83 -13.42
N ILE A 6 -10.68 -2.40 -12.26
CA ILE A 6 -9.90 -3.44 -11.57
C ILE A 6 -10.84 -4.53 -11.03
N PRO A 7 -10.35 -5.75 -10.75
CA PRO A 7 -11.19 -6.82 -10.22
C PRO A 7 -11.90 -6.42 -8.91
N PRO A 8 -13.17 -6.85 -8.68
CA PRO A 8 -13.93 -6.46 -7.49
C PRO A 8 -13.23 -6.75 -6.15
N LYS A 9 -12.52 -7.87 -6.05
CA LYS A 9 -11.71 -8.23 -4.87
C LYS A 9 -10.66 -7.16 -4.55
N VAL A 10 -10.04 -6.58 -5.58
CA VAL A 10 -9.02 -5.55 -5.45
C VAL A 10 -9.67 -4.21 -5.08
N GLN A 11 -10.86 -3.90 -5.59
CA GLN A 11 -11.62 -2.71 -5.16
C GLN A 11 -11.93 -2.75 -3.67
N ILE A 12 -12.44 -3.89 -3.15
CA ILE A 12 -12.72 -4.06 -1.72
C ILE A 12 -11.43 -3.90 -0.90
N PHE A 13 -10.33 -4.48 -1.38
CA PHE A 13 -9.02 -4.30 -0.74
C PHE A 13 -8.60 -2.82 -0.67
N THR A 14 -8.66 -2.09 -1.78
CA THR A 14 -8.28 -0.67 -1.82
C THR A 14 -9.18 0.18 -0.91
N TRP A 15 -10.48 -0.12 -0.88
CA TRP A 15 -11.40 0.54 0.04
C TRP A 15 -11.02 0.29 1.51
N ARG A 16 -10.72 -0.96 1.88
CA ARG A 16 -10.22 -1.29 3.23
C ARG A 16 -8.88 -0.65 3.53
N LEU A 17 -7.98 -0.54 2.56
CA LEU A 17 -6.69 0.14 2.70
C LEU A 17 -6.90 1.62 3.10
N PHE A 18 -7.80 2.33 2.42
CA PHE A 18 -8.07 3.74 2.73
C PHE A 18 -8.73 3.95 4.09
N LEU A 19 -9.48 2.97 4.58
CA LEU A 19 -10.11 3.01 5.90
C LEU A 19 -9.21 2.51 7.04
N ASN A 20 -7.93 2.25 6.77
CA ASN A 20 -7.03 1.57 7.69
C ASN A 20 -7.60 0.25 8.26
N ALA A 21 -8.40 -0.47 7.47
CA ALA A 21 -9.18 -1.63 7.91
C ALA A 21 -8.58 -2.98 7.47
N LEU A 22 -7.33 -2.97 6.99
CA LEU A 22 -6.59 -4.19 6.69
C LEU A 22 -6.10 -4.85 7.99
N PRO A 23 -6.03 -6.19 8.04
CA PRO A 23 -5.62 -6.93 9.23
C PRO A 23 -4.09 -6.91 9.40
N THR A 24 -3.49 -5.72 9.50
CA THR A 24 -2.11 -5.59 10.01
C THR A 24 -2.10 -5.85 11.51
N LYS A 25 -0.93 -6.18 12.07
CA LYS A 25 -0.84 -6.55 13.49
C LYS A 25 -1.30 -5.44 14.42
N ASP A 26 -0.95 -4.19 14.12
CA ASP A 26 -1.48 -3.02 14.83
C ASP A 26 -3.02 -2.97 14.83
N GLN A 27 -3.64 -3.17 13.65
CA GLN A 27 -5.09 -3.11 13.51
C GLN A 27 -5.80 -4.31 14.15
N LEU A 28 -5.14 -5.47 14.21
CA LEU A 28 -5.64 -6.63 14.95
C LEU A 28 -5.62 -6.38 16.47
N MET A 29 -4.53 -5.81 16.99
CA MET A 29 -4.41 -5.43 18.40
C MET A 29 -5.46 -4.36 18.78
N ASN A 30 -5.68 -3.36 17.93
CA ASN A 30 -6.72 -2.34 18.13
C ASN A 30 -8.14 -2.92 18.17
N ARG A 31 -8.33 -4.14 17.66
CA ARG A 31 -9.60 -4.90 17.71
C ARG A 31 -9.62 -5.97 18.79
N ASN A 32 -8.69 -5.91 19.75
CA ASN A 32 -8.53 -6.87 20.84
C ASN A 32 -8.26 -8.32 20.37
N VAL A 33 -7.73 -8.50 19.15
CA VAL A 33 -7.24 -9.80 18.69
C VAL A 33 -5.84 -10.01 19.26
N ALA A 34 -5.63 -11.15 19.91
CA ALA A 34 -4.33 -11.48 20.49
C ALA A 34 -3.25 -11.58 19.41
N VAL A 35 -2.24 -10.71 19.50
CA VAL A 35 -1.02 -10.77 18.69
C VAL A 35 0.16 -10.86 19.65
N HIS A 36 0.97 -11.90 19.49
CA HIS A 36 2.17 -12.11 20.29
C HIS A 36 3.15 -10.93 20.18
N ILE A 37 3.79 -10.54 21.28
CA ILE A 37 4.67 -9.35 21.36
C ILE A 37 5.85 -9.46 20.39
N ASP A 38 6.47 -10.63 20.33
CA ASP A 38 7.56 -11.00 19.42
C ASP A 38 7.13 -10.96 17.95
N GLN A 39 5.83 -11.06 17.68
CA GLN A 39 5.32 -10.99 16.33
C GLN A 39 4.98 -9.57 15.89
N ARG A 40 5.02 -8.52 16.72
CA ARG A 40 4.49 -7.17 16.36
C ARG A 40 5.21 -6.48 15.20
N LEU A 41 6.41 -6.92 14.86
CA LEU A 41 7.27 -6.28 13.86
C LEU A 41 6.79 -6.54 12.43
N CYS A 42 7.14 -5.62 11.55
CA CYS A 42 6.89 -5.71 10.12
C CYS A 42 7.54 -6.98 9.55
N PRO A 43 6.81 -7.82 8.79
CA PRO A 43 7.35 -9.06 8.24
C PRO A 43 8.42 -8.85 7.17
N PHE A 44 8.61 -7.63 6.67
CA PHE A 44 9.61 -7.32 5.65
C PHE A 44 10.94 -6.85 6.24
N CYS A 45 10.92 -5.85 7.13
CA CYS A 45 12.16 -5.31 7.72
C CYS A 45 12.48 -5.87 9.10
N ASN A 46 11.50 -6.38 9.84
CA ASN A 46 11.65 -6.83 11.22
C ASN A 46 12.26 -5.77 12.17
N GLU A 47 12.07 -4.48 11.86
CA GLU A 47 12.66 -3.35 12.61
C GLU A 47 11.58 -2.45 13.26
N GLU A 48 10.49 -2.18 12.54
CA GLU A 48 9.39 -1.32 13.03
C GLU A 48 8.07 -2.12 13.19
N PRO A 49 7.13 -1.65 14.02
CA PRO A 49 5.80 -2.27 14.15
C PRO A 49 5.03 -2.37 12.82
N GLU A 50 4.28 -3.44 12.64
CA GLU A 50 3.47 -3.64 11.43
C GLU A 50 2.20 -2.78 11.42
N THR A 51 2.36 -1.56 10.90
CA THR A 51 1.25 -0.65 10.57
C THR A 51 0.97 -0.64 9.07
N ILE A 52 -0.21 -0.16 8.66
CA ILE A 52 -0.54 0.00 7.25
C ILE A 52 0.44 0.98 6.58
N GLN A 53 0.70 2.11 7.21
CA GLN A 53 1.62 3.12 6.69
C GLN A 53 3.02 2.53 6.48
N HIS A 54 3.51 1.77 7.46
CA HIS A 54 4.81 1.14 7.36
C HIS A 54 4.86 0.07 6.26
N VAL A 55 3.94 -0.90 6.28
CA VAL A 55 3.92 -1.99 5.30
C VAL A 55 3.82 -1.49 3.86
N PHE A 56 3.09 -0.41 3.61
CA PHE A 56 2.86 0.06 2.23
C PHE A 56 3.79 1.17 1.78
N PHE A 57 4.32 2.02 2.66
CA PHE A 57 4.96 3.27 2.23
C PHE A 57 6.30 3.59 2.92
N THR A 58 6.51 3.21 4.18
CA THR A 58 7.76 3.58 4.90
C THR A 58 8.71 2.42 5.16
N CYS A 59 8.28 1.18 4.99
CA CYS A 59 9.17 0.03 5.09
C CYS A 59 10.31 0.14 4.08
N THR A 60 11.55 -0.01 4.55
CA THR A 60 12.77 0.16 3.74
C THR A 60 12.82 -0.73 2.49
N TYR A 61 12.22 -1.92 2.55
CA TYR A 61 12.11 -2.81 1.39
C TYR A 61 11.06 -2.34 0.40
N VAL A 62 9.89 -1.92 0.89
CA VAL A 62 8.77 -1.51 0.04
C VAL A 62 9.04 -0.13 -0.59
N ASP A 63 9.67 0.78 0.14
CA ASP A 63 10.15 2.07 -0.37
C ASP A 63 11.11 1.89 -1.56
N LYS A 64 12.05 0.93 -1.50
CA LYS A 64 12.94 0.61 -2.64
C LYS A 64 12.14 0.18 -3.88
N VAL A 65 11.10 -0.64 -3.68
CA VAL A 65 10.23 -1.09 -4.77
C VAL A 65 9.48 0.09 -5.39
N TRP A 66 8.89 0.95 -4.57
CA TRP A 66 8.22 2.16 -5.05
C TRP A 66 9.18 3.10 -5.79
N LYS A 67 10.35 3.38 -5.24
CA LYS A 67 11.37 4.23 -5.89
C LYS A 67 11.77 3.69 -7.26
N LYS A 68 12.04 2.38 -7.36
CA LYS A 68 12.37 1.74 -8.64
C LYS A 68 11.22 1.88 -9.64
N TRP A 69 9.99 1.75 -9.18
CA TRP A 69 8.81 1.88 -10.03
C TRP A 69 8.55 3.32 -10.48
N ILE A 70 8.69 4.28 -9.57
CA ILE A 70 8.59 5.72 -9.83
C ILE A 70 9.65 6.17 -10.85
N GLN A 71 10.88 5.64 -10.75
CA GLN A 71 11.94 5.84 -11.74
C GLN A 71 11.55 5.31 -13.13
N LEU A 72 10.98 4.10 -13.21
CA LEU A 72 10.49 3.54 -14.49
C LEU A 72 9.40 4.42 -15.12
N MET A 73 8.57 5.03 -14.29
CA MET A 73 7.52 5.96 -14.72
C MET A 73 8.02 7.38 -15.00
N ARG A 74 9.32 7.65 -14.83
CA ARG A 74 9.96 8.98 -14.99
C ARG A 74 9.24 10.09 -14.22
N SER A 75 8.76 9.77 -13.01
CA SER A 75 8.08 10.72 -12.14
C SER A 75 8.92 11.01 -10.89
N PRO A 76 8.95 12.25 -10.36
CA PRO A 76 9.56 12.55 -9.07
C PRO A 76 8.48 12.72 -7.98
N THR A 77 7.57 11.76 -7.84
CA THR A 77 6.50 11.87 -6.83
C THR A 77 6.96 11.41 -5.45
N PRO A 78 6.82 12.23 -4.39
CA PRO A 78 7.07 11.77 -3.04
C PRO A 78 5.99 10.78 -2.61
N LEU A 79 6.40 9.69 -1.97
CA LEU A 79 5.45 8.80 -1.31
C LEU A 79 5.01 9.47 0.00
N CYS A 80 3.75 9.88 0.08
CA CYS A 80 3.17 10.37 1.32
C CYS A 80 2.90 9.22 2.31
N HIS A 81 2.87 9.54 3.61
CA HIS A 81 2.55 8.57 4.66
C HIS A 81 1.10 8.04 4.61
N ASN A 82 0.16 8.79 4.01
CA ASN A 82 -1.25 8.40 3.91
C ASN A 82 -1.58 7.81 2.53
N ALA A 83 -2.14 6.60 2.52
CA ALA A 83 -2.59 5.88 1.32
C ALA A 83 -3.53 6.71 0.42
N PHE A 84 -4.50 7.40 1.01
CA PHE A 84 -5.47 8.20 0.26
C PHE A 84 -4.83 9.44 -0.39
N SER A 85 -3.95 10.12 0.35
CA SER A 85 -3.21 11.28 -0.17
C SER A 85 -2.30 10.87 -1.32
N ASN A 86 -1.58 9.76 -1.18
CA ASN A 86 -0.72 9.20 -2.23
C ASN A 86 -1.54 8.81 -3.47
N PHE A 87 -2.70 8.17 -3.29
CA PHE A 87 -3.59 7.81 -4.38
C PHE A 87 -4.19 9.02 -5.13
N SER A 88 -4.50 10.10 -4.41
CA SER A 88 -5.19 11.28 -4.94
C SER A 88 -4.24 12.30 -5.60
N ALA A 89 -2.93 12.17 -5.39
CA ALA A 89 -1.91 13.06 -5.95
C ALA A 89 -1.11 12.34 -7.05
N PRO A 90 -1.66 12.21 -8.28
CA PRO A 90 -0.92 11.63 -9.38
C PRO A 90 0.35 12.46 -9.71
N PRO A 91 1.39 11.81 -10.24
CA PRO A 91 2.53 12.49 -10.84
C PRO A 91 2.21 13.71 -11.71
N SER A 92 3.00 14.78 -11.56
CA SER A 92 2.87 16.00 -12.39
C SER A 92 3.07 15.76 -13.89
N ILE A 93 3.74 14.67 -14.27
CA ILE A 93 3.90 14.24 -15.67
C ILE A 93 2.58 13.72 -16.29
N ILE A 94 1.57 13.41 -15.46
CA ILE A 94 0.26 12.95 -15.91
C ILE A 94 -0.57 14.17 -16.29
N SER A 95 -0.86 14.29 -17.58
CA SER A 95 -1.59 15.43 -18.15
C SER A 95 -2.95 15.05 -18.76
N SER A 96 -3.24 13.75 -18.87
CA SER A 96 -4.49 13.27 -19.49
C SER A 96 -5.26 12.31 -18.59
N LYS A 97 -6.59 12.30 -18.74
CA LYS A 97 -7.49 11.40 -18.01
C LYS A 97 -7.09 9.93 -18.14
N VAL A 98 -6.68 9.50 -19.34
CA VAL A 98 -6.25 8.11 -19.59
C VAL A 98 -4.99 7.76 -18.78
N GLN A 99 -4.03 8.68 -18.71
CA GLN A 99 -2.82 8.48 -17.90
C GLN A 99 -3.16 8.46 -16.40
N THR A 100 -4.10 9.30 -15.94
CA THR A 100 -4.60 9.27 -14.55
C THR A 100 -5.26 7.93 -14.20
N GLU A 101 -6.09 7.39 -15.10
CA GLU A 101 -6.72 6.08 -14.89
C GLU A 101 -5.68 4.96 -14.83
N ARG A 102 -4.67 4.98 -15.73
CA ARG A 102 -3.55 4.03 -15.70
C ARG A 102 -2.76 4.12 -14.40
N TRP A 103 -2.48 5.33 -13.93
CA TRP A 103 -1.82 5.55 -12.64
C TRP A 103 -2.58 4.90 -11.50
N TRP A 104 -3.89 5.11 -11.39
CA TRP A 104 -4.69 4.49 -10.34
C TRP A 104 -4.66 2.97 -10.38
N VAL A 105 -4.76 2.38 -11.57
CA VAL A 105 -4.67 0.92 -11.74
C VAL A 105 -3.31 0.41 -11.26
N LEU A 106 -2.23 1.06 -11.68
CA LEU A 106 -0.86 0.66 -11.34
C LEU A 106 -0.58 0.83 -9.84
N TRP A 107 -0.96 1.96 -9.27
CA TRP A 107 -0.83 2.22 -7.83
C TRP A 107 -1.56 1.16 -7.01
N VAL A 108 -2.81 0.85 -7.39
CA VAL A 108 -3.59 -0.19 -6.71
C VAL A 108 -2.96 -1.57 -6.88
N ALA A 109 -2.43 -1.88 -8.06
CA ALA A 109 -1.73 -3.14 -8.31
C ALA A 109 -0.47 -3.26 -7.42
N MET A 110 0.29 -2.19 -7.24
CA MET A 110 1.45 -2.16 -6.34
C MET A 110 1.05 -2.48 -4.90
N CYS A 111 0.06 -1.76 -4.35
CA CYS A 111 -0.45 -2.07 -3.02
C CYS A 111 -0.97 -3.51 -2.92
N TRP A 112 -1.71 -3.99 -3.92
CA TRP A 112 -2.23 -5.36 -3.91
C TRP A 112 -1.10 -6.40 -3.88
N CYS A 113 -0.06 -6.22 -4.69
CA CYS A 113 1.10 -7.10 -4.72
C CYS A 113 1.87 -7.09 -3.39
N THR A 114 2.10 -5.91 -2.80
CA THR A 114 2.71 -5.79 -1.46
C THR A 114 1.89 -6.53 -0.42
N TRP A 115 0.56 -6.39 -0.43
CA TRP A 115 -0.32 -7.09 0.50
C TRP A 115 -0.28 -8.61 0.33
N LYS A 116 -0.27 -9.10 -0.92
CA LYS A 116 -0.12 -10.53 -1.19
C LYS A 116 1.21 -11.07 -0.67
N MET A 117 2.31 -10.36 -0.93
CA MET A 117 3.63 -10.76 -0.46
C MET A 117 3.68 -10.78 1.07
N ARG A 118 3.15 -9.74 1.73
CA ARG A 118 3.01 -9.71 3.19
C ARG A 118 2.30 -10.95 3.71
N ASN A 119 1.18 -11.33 3.09
CA ASN A 119 0.43 -12.50 3.54
C ASN A 119 1.22 -13.80 3.36
N GLN A 120 2.03 -13.94 2.30
CA GLN A 120 2.92 -15.09 2.12
C GLN A 120 4.05 -15.16 3.16
N CYS A 121 4.46 -14.03 3.73
CA CYS A 121 5.44 -14.00 4.82
C CYS A 121 4.83 -14.36 6.18
N VAL A 122 3.51 -14.28 6.34
CA VAL A 122 2.81 -14.41 7.63
C VAL A 122 2.02 -15.71 7.74
N PHE A 123 1.50 -16.23 6.62
CA PHE A 123 0.67 -17.44 6.54
C PHE A 123 1.27 -18.44 5.55
#